data_AF-A0A7X2PQ22-F1
#
_entry.id   AF-A0A7X2PQ22-F1
#
_cell.length_a   1.000
_cell.length_b   1.000
_cell.length_c   1.000
_cell.angle_alpha   90.00
_cell.angle_beta   90.00
_cell.angle_gamma   90.00
#
_symmetry.space_group_name_H-M   'P 1'
#
loop_
_entity.id
_entity.type
_entity.pdbx_description
1 polymer ?
#
loop_
_entity_poly.entity_id
_entity_poly.type
_entity_poly.pdbx_seq_one_letter_code
_entity_poly.pdbx_strand_id
1 'polypeptide(L)'
;MAARLATTPCAKPANWQLRTTGKAGHSGGIFNDQMGSGAVYEISRIINEFQLTLREPNMTFHVGMLLGGANPKADPSGSGTTAQLTFENGYPPMAPTPGNKRFLQLFNESSRAAGILEAGEIHPMLRGAGAHAPGESVDVERIRRQAKRAALLIRRLAQ
;
A
#
# COMPACT_ATOMS: atom_id res chain seq x y z
N MET A 1 -32.40 -10.00 -1.18
CA MET A 1 -31.40 -10.62 -2.08
C MET A 1 -30.37 -9.55 -2.44
N ALA A 2 -29.16 -9.61 -1.90
CA ALA A 2 -28.05 -8.72 -2.26
C ALA A 2 -26.73 -9.28 -1.69
N ALA A 3 -26.15 -10.27 -2.37
CA ALA A 3 -24.82 -10.77 -2.03
C ALA A 3 -23.77 -9.73 -2.46
N ARG A 4 -23.25 -8.93 -1.52
CA ARG A 4 -22.03 -8.14 -1.76
C ARG A 4 -20.81 -9.05 -1.68
N LEU A 5 -20.54 -9.74 -2.79
CA LEU A 5 -19.23 -10.33 -3.06
C LEU A 5 -18.29 -9.20 -3.48
N ALA A 6 -17.44 -8.75 -2.56
CA ALA A 6 -16.47 -7.69 -2.74
C ALA A 6 -15.09 -8.18 -2.27
N THR A 7 -14.53 -9.10 -3.04
CA THR A 7 -13.11 -9.48 -2.97
C THR A 7 -12.28 -8.33 -3.54
N THR A 8 -12.14 -7.24 -2.78
CA THR A 8 -11.33 -6.08 -3.18
C THR A 8 -9.89 -6.52 -3.44
N PRO A 9 -9.30 -6.22 -4.62
CA PRO A 9 -7.90 -6.50 -4.88
C PRO A 9 -7.03 -5.78 -3.85
N CYS A 10 -6.07 -6.50 -3.25
CA CYS A 10 -5.05 -5.85 -2.44
C CYS A 10 -4.13 -5.06 -3.39
N ALA A 11 -4.19 -3.73 -3.33
CA ALA A 11 -3.34 -2.86 -4.14
C ALA A 11 -1.85 -3.11 -3.82
N LYS A 12 -0.99 -3.07 -4.84
CA LYS A 12 0.45 -3.25 -4.64
C LYS A 12 1.05 -2.02 -3.96
N PRO A 13 1.99 -2.17 -3.02
CA PRO A 13 3.02 -1.16 -2.83
C PRO A 13 3.92 -1.14 -4.08
N ALA A 14 4.13 0.06 -4.63
CA ALA A 14 5.13 0.32 -5.66
C ALA A 14 5.90 1.58 -5.25
N ASN A 15 7.23 1.51 -5.29
CA ASN A 15 8.09 2.66 -5.02
C ASN A 15 8.15 3.55 -6.26
N TRP A 16 8.27 4.86 -6.05
CA TRP A 16 8.44 5.86 -7.11
C TRP A 16 9.40 6.95 -6.65
N GLN A 17 10.14 7.53 -7.58
CA GLN A 17 10.99 8.69 -7.34
C GLN A 17 10.64 9.79 -8.34
N LEU A 18 10.20 10.94 -7.84
CA LEU A 18 10.03 12.16 -8.63
C LEU A 18 11.21 13.08 -8.37
N ARG A 19 11.63 13.80 -9.42
CA ARG A 19 12.65 14.81 -9.30
C ARG A 19 12.52 15.86 -10.38
N THR A 20 12.72 17.11 -9.98
CA THR A 20 12.77 18.28 -10.86
C THR A 20 14.13 18.95 -10.74
N THR A 21 14.49 19.72 -11.75
CA THR A 21 15.60 20.67 -11.70
C THR A 21 15.07 22.09 -11.84
N GLY A 22 15.87 23.09 -11.47
CA GLY A 22 15.52 24.50 -11.57
C GLY A 22 16.78 25.35 -11.62
N LYS A 23 16.66 26.58 -12.12
CA LYS A 23 17.79 27.51 -12.18
C LYS A 23 18.11 28.03 -10.79
N ALA A 24 19.40 28.01 -10.42
CA ALA A 24 19.88 28.57 -9.16
C ALA A 24 20.08 30.09 -9.29
N GLY A 25 19.75 30.84 -8.24
CA GLY A 25 19.94 32.29 -8.18
C GLY A 25 19.44 32.88 -6.86
N HIS A 26 19.52 34.21 -6.72
CA HIS A 26 18.97 34.90 -5.56
C HIS A 26 17.45 34.76 -5.49
N SER A 27 16.92 34.56 -4.28
CA SER A 27 15.48 34.39 -4.02
C SER A 27 14.62 35.58 -4.48
N GLY A 28 15.17 36.80 -4.49
CA GLY A 28 14.47 37.98 -5.06
C GLY A 28 14.29 37.95 -6.58
N GLY A 29 14.88 36.98 -7.28
CA GLY A 29 14.81 36.83 -8.74
C GLY A 29 14.01 35.61 -9.21
N ILE A 30 13.22 34.95 -8.37
CA ILE A 30 12.33 33.84 -8.80
C ILE A 30 10.97 34.38 -9.28
N PHE A 31 10.13 33.51 -9.84
CA PHE A 31 8.78 33.82 -10.38
C PHE A 31 8.75 34.80 -11.57
N ASN A 32 9.80 34.83 -12.40
CA ASN A 32 9.80 35.47 -13.72
C ASN A 32 10.15 34.47 -14.83
N ASP A 33 9.92 34.85 -16.08
CA ASP A 33 10.10 33.98 -17.26
C ASP A 33 11.55 33.48 -17.45
N GLN A 34 12.54 34.21 -16.93
CA GLN A 34 13.95 33.81 -17.07
C GLN A 34 14.38 32.77 -16.03
N MET A 35 13.89 32.88 -14.79
CA MET A 35 14.32 32.05 -13.65
C MET A 35 13.31 30.94 -13.28
N GLY A 36 12.03 31.16 -13.54
CA GLY A 36 10.93 30.30 -13.13
C GLY A 36 10.71 30.27 -11.61
N SER A 37 9.87 29.34 -11.17
CA SER A 37 9.52 29.16 -9.75
C SER A 37 10.53 28.34 -8.95
N GLY A 38 11.47 27.65 -9.62
CA GLY A 38 12.45 26.76 -9.00
C GLY A 38 11.92 25.35 -8.71
N ALA A 39 12.85 24.43 -8.44
CA ALA A 39 12.60 22.99 -8.40
C ALA A 39 11.55 22.56 -7.34
N VAL A 40 11.58 23.13 -6.13
CA VAL A 40 10.66 22.74 -5.06
C VAL A 40 9.21 23.06 -5.41
N TYR A 41 8.95 24.23 -6.01
CA TYR A 41 7.61 24.59 -6.47
C TYR A 41 7.11 23.69 -7.60
N GLU A 42 7.99 23.23 -8.48
CA GLU A 42 7.62 22.29 -9.55
C GLU A 42 7.30 20.89 -9.01
N ILE A 43 8.04 20.40 -7.99
CA ILE A 43 7.68 19.16 -7.28
C ILE A 43 6.30 19.30 -6.63
N SER A 44 6.06 20.40 -5.91
CA SER A 44 4.77 20.66 -5.27
C SER A 44 3.62 20.71 -6.28
N ARG A 45 3.84 21.32 -7.45
CA ARG A 45 2.86 21.36 -8.56
C ARG A 45 2.54 19.94 -9.04
N ILE A 46 3.55 19.12 -9.33
CA ILE A 46 3.35 17.76 -9.85
C ILE A 46 2.66 16.86 -8.80
N ILE A 47 3.05 16.95 -7.52
CA ILE A 47 2.40 16.20 -6.42
C ILE A 47 0.93 16.64 -6.26
N ASN A 48 0.64 17.93 -6.37
CA ASN A 48 -0.74 18.42 -6.35
C ASN A 48 -1.56 17.86 -7.53
N GLU A 49 -1.01 17.85 -8.75
CA GLU A 49 -1.69 17.27 -9.91
C GLU A 49 -1.93 15.77 -9.75
N PHE A 50 -0.96 15.01 -9.23
CA PHE A 50 -1.19 13.59 -8.87
C PHE A 50 -2.34 13.47 -7.87
N GLN A 51 -2.39 14.35 -6.88
CA GLN A 51 -3.45 14.36 -5.88
C GLN A 51 -4.83 14.75 -6.41
N LEU A 52 -4.92 15.52 -7.50
CA LEU A 52 -6.18 15.88 -8.15
C LEU A 52 -6.62 14.85 -9.21
N THR A 53 -5.68 14.22 -9.92
CA THR A 53 -5.96 13.42 -11.12
C THR A 53 -5.87 11.90 -10.94
N LEU A 54 -5.03 11.40 -10.01
CA LEU A 54 -4.75 9.96 -9.86
C LEU A 54 -5.51 9.30 -8.68
N ARG A 55 -6.61 9.90 -8.21
CA ARG A 55 -7.44 9.31 -7.16
C ARG A 55 -8.42 8.28 -7.74
N GLU A 56 -8.14 7.00 -7.51
CA GLU A 56 -9.07 5.91 -7.82
C GLU A 56 -9.57 5.21 -6.55
N PRO A 57 -10.79 4.61 -6.55
CA PRO A 57 -11.38 4.01 -5.34
C PRO A 57 -10.55 2.92 -4.64
N ASN A 58 -9.62 2.28 -5.35
CA ASN A 58 -8.77 1.21 -4.85
C ASN A 58 -7.26 1.49 -5.03
N MET A 59 -6.86 2.73 -5.33
CA MET A 59 -5.45 3.11 -5.46
C MET A 59 -5.11 4.24 -4.49
N THR A 60 -4.03 4.07 -3.73
CA THR A 60 -3.47 5.11 -2.87
C THR A 60 -2.04 5.43 -3.31
N PHE A 61 -1.70 6.71 -3.31
CA PHE A 61 -0.35 7.23 -3.49
C PHE A 61 0.04 8.01 -2.23
N HIS A 62 1.31 7.97 -1.85
CA HIS A 62 1.82 8.69 -0.69
C HIS A 62 3.26 9.14 -0.95
N VAL A 63 3.61 10.31 -0.43
CA VAL A 63 4.97 10.87 -0.51
C VAL A 63 5.72 10.48 0.76
N GLY A 64 6.62 9.50 0.66
CA GLY A 64 7.39 9.02 1.81
C GLY A 64 8.46 10.00 2.30
N MET A 65 9.07 10.76 1.39
CA MET A 65 10.10 11.74 1.68
C MET A 65 10.15 12.80 0.56
N LEU A 66 10.39 14.06 0.92
CA LEU A 66 10.64 15.16 -0.01
C LEU A 66 11.89 15.93 0.44
N LEU A 67 12.83 16.13 -0.48
CA LEU A 67 14.09 16.85 -0.24
C LEU A 67 14.25 17.97 -1.27
N GLY A 68 14.70 19.15 -0.83
CA GLY A 68 14.90 20.30 -1.70
C GLY A 68 15.81 21.36 -1.07
N GLY A 69 16.54 22.11 -1.89
CA GLY A 69 17.49 23.14 -1.45
C GLY A 69 18.66 23.28 -2.41
N ALA A 70 19.66 24.09 -2.03
CA ALA A 70 20.85 24.34 -2.85
C ALA A 70 21.89 23.20 -2.83
N ASN A 71 21.98 22.45 -1.73
CA ASN A 71 22.88 21.31 -1.56
C ASN A 71 22.19 20.12 -0.88
N PRO A 72 21.17 19.50 -1.52
CA PRO A 72 20.50 18.33 -0.96
C PRO A 72 21.41 17.09 -1.07
N LYS A 73 22.26 16.89 -0.06
CA LYS A 73 22.88 15.59 0.19
C LYS A 73 21.83 14.62 0.71
N ALA A 74 21.93 13.38 0.27
CA ALA A 74 21.46 12.18 0.97
C ALA A 74 22.46 11.04 0.62
N ASP A 75 22.45 9.90 1.32
CA ASP A 75 23.13 8.65 0.90
C ASP A 75 22.20 7.87 -0.08
N PRO A 76 22.44 6.65 -0.59
CA PRO A 76 21.46 5.92 -1.41
C PRO A 76 20.00 5.86 -0.87
N SER A 77 19.76 6.14 0.42
CA SER A 77 18.48 6.59 0.99
C SER A 77 17.84 7.86 0.36
N GLY A 78 18.48 8.49 -0.65
CA GLY A 78 18.01 9.69 -1.38
C GLY A 78 19.05 10.50 -2.23
N SER A 79 20.31 10.06 -2.41
CA SER A 79 21.44 10.86 -2.95
C SER A 79 21.19 11.57 -4.27
N GLY A 80 21.39 12.90 -4.30
CA GLY A 80 21.79 13.64 -5.51
C GLY A 80 20.73 13.70 -6.62
N THR A 81 20.93 14.57 -7.61
CA THR A 81 19.83 15.08 -8.44
C THR A 81 19.73 14.47 -9.86
N THR A 82 19.29 13.21 -9.99
CA THR A 82 19.00 12.54 -11.29
C THR A 82 17.56 12.00 -11.39
N ALA A 83 16.79 12.35 -12.43
CA ALA A 83 15.40 11.93 -12.59
C ALA A 83 15.25 10.67 -13.48
N GLN A 84 14.71 9.59 -12.93
CA GLN A 84 14.20 8.43 -13.68
C GLN A 84 12.88 7.99 -13.02
N LEU A 85 11.82 7.84 -13.82
CA LEU A 85 10.55 7.28 -13.35
C LEU A 85 10.56 5.77 -13.55
N THR A 86 11.13 5.05 -12.59
CA THR A 86 11.16 3.59 -12.60
C THR A 86 9.97 3.05 -11.80
N PHE A 87 9.08 2.31 -12.46
CA PHE A 87 8.03 1.57 -11.78
C PHE A 87 8.54 0.18 -11.40
N GLU A 88 8.87 -0.02 -10.13
CA GLU A 88 9.20 -1.35 -9.60
C GLU A 88 7.92 -2.11 -9.26
N ASN A 89 7.62 -3.12 -10.08
CA ASN A 89 6.40 -3.92 -9.95
C ASN A 89 6.54 -4.94 -8.80
N GLY A 90 5.88 -4.69 -7.66
CA GLY A 90 5.72 -5.69 -6.60
C GLY A 90 4.88 -6.90 -7.02
N TYR A 91 4.55 -7.79 -6.06
CA TYR A 91 3.72 -8.99 -6.32
C TYR A 91 2.37 -8.64 -6.98
N PRO A 92 1.90 -9.39 -8.01
CA PRO A 92 0.60 -9.14 -8.67
C PRO A 92 -0.55 -9.06 -7.65
N PRO A 93 -1.50 -8.09 -7.78
CA PRO A 93 -2.68 -8.07 -6.94
C PRO A 93 -3.48 -9.34 -7.19
N MET A 94 -3.82 -10.07 -6.12
CA MET A 94 -4.58 -11.31 -6.24
C MET A 94 -6.04 -11.00 -6.61
N ALA A 95 -6.33 -11.00 -7.91
CA ALA A 95 -7.68 -10.79 -8.44
C ALA A 95 -8.65 -11.88 -7.93
N PRO A 96 -9.97 -11.61 -7.83
CA PRO A 96 -10.96 -12.62 -7.51
C PRO A 96 -10.97 -13.75 -8.54
N THR A 97 -10.88 -15.00 -8.09
CA THR A 97 -10.95 -16.20 -8.93
C THR A 97 -11.96 -17.19 -8.35
N PRO A 98 -12.51 -18.14 -9.15
CA PRO A 98 -13.31 -19.23 -8.60
C PRO A 98 -12.56 -20.02 -7.51
N GLY A 99 -11.23 -20.19 -7.68
CA GLY A 99 -10.36 -20.86 -6.70
C GLY A 99 -10.25 -20.13 -5.36
N ASN A 100 -9.99 -18.81 -5.34
CA ASN A 100 -9.86 -18.09 -4.07
C ASN A 100 -11.21 -17.89 -3.36
N LYS A 101 -12.32 -17.76 -4.12
CA LYS A 101 -13.68 -17.80 -3.57
C LYS A 101 -13.99 -19.17 -2.95
N ARG A 102 -13.63 -20.27 -3.61
CA ARG A 102 -13.79 -21.63 -3.06
C ARG A 102 -12.95 -21.84 -1.81
N PHE A 103 -11.71 -21.38 -1.79
CA PHE A 103 -10.86 -21.40 -0.59
C PHE A 103 -11.49 -20.62 0.57
N LEU A 104 -12.05 -19.43 0.33
CA LEU A 104 -12.72 -18.64 1.35
C LEU A 104 -13.97 -19.34 1.92
N GLN A 105 -14.75 -20.04 1.08
CA GLN A 105 -15.88 -20.87 1.54
C GLN A 105 -15.40 -21.96 2.51
N LEU A 106 -14.40 -22.76 2.11
CA LEU A 106 -13.83 -23.82 2.94
C LEU A 106 -13.20 -23.28 4.24
N PHE A 107 -12.64 -22.08 4.21
CA PHE A 107 -12.08 -21.38 5.36
C PHE A 107 -13.18 -20.94 6.36
N ASN A 108 -14.31 -20.41 5.86
CA ASN A 108 -15.44 -20.03 6.70
C ASN A 108 -16.16 -21.27 7.27
N GLU A 109 -16.34 -22.33 6.48
CA GLU A 109 -16.81 -23.65 6.97
C GLU A 109 -15.92 -24.22 8.07
N SER A 110 -14.60 -24.11 7.92
CA SER A 110 -13.62 -24.53 8.92
C SER A 110 -13.65 -23.64 10.17
N SER A 111 -13.99 -22.36 10.03
CA SER A 111 -14.20 -21.43 11.15
C SER A 111 -15.44 -21.83 11.96
N ARG A 112 -16.58 -22.05 11.29
CA ARG A 112 -17.81 -22.55 11.93
C ARG A 112 -17.57 -23.87 12.69
N ALA A 113 -16.94 -24.84 12.04
CA ALA A 113 -16.61 -26.14 12.66
C ALA A 113 -15.57 -26.05 13.80
N ALA A 114 -14.77 -24.98 13.86
CA ALA A 114 -13.88 -24.70 14.98
C ALA A 114 -14.57 -24.00 16.16
N GLY A 115 -15.79 -23.48 15.99
CA GLY A 115 -16.47 -22.62 16.96
C GLY A 115 -16.00 -21.17 16.91
N ILE A 116 -15.54 -20.70 15.75
CA ILE A 116 -15.00 -19.36 15.53
C ILE A 116 -15.95 -18.61 14.60
N LEU A 117 -16.19 -17.32 14.89
CA LEU A 117 -16.89 -16.42 13.96
C LEU A 117 -16.22 -16.44 12.59
N GLU A 118 -17.04 -16.39 11.54
CA GLU A 118 -16.55 -16.35 10.16
C GLU A 118 -15.70 -15.09 9.93
N ALA A 119 -14.65 -15.22 9.12
CA ALA A 119 -13.82 -14.07 8.79
C ALA A 119 -14.51 -13.11 7.81
N GLY A 120 -15.48 -13.61 7.02
CA GLY A 120 -16.17 -12.84 5.99
C GLY A 120 -15.25 -12.34 4.86
N GLU A 121 -15.82 -11.58 3.93
CA GLU A 121 -15.07 -10.77 2.98
C GLU A 121 -14.79 -9.38 3.60
N ILE A 122 -13.90 -9.35 4.59
CA ILE A 122 -13.44 -8.09 5.22
C ILE A 122 -12.09 -7.64 4.66
N HIS A 123 -11.92 -6.33 4.53
CA HIS A 123 -10.67 -5.73 4.05
C HIS A 123 -9.48 -6.15 4.93
N PRO A 124 -8.30 -6.51 4.38
CA PRO A 124 -7.18 -7.04 5.16
C PRO A 124 -6.74 -6.15 6.33
N MET A 125 -6.79 -4.82 6.16
CA MET A 125 -6.42 -3.84 7.20
C MET A 125 -7.38 -3.80 8.41
N LEU A 126 -8.49 -4.54 8.37
CA LEU A 126 -9.43 -4.67 9.49
C LEU A 126 -9.15 -5.93 10.36
N ARG A 127 -8.03 -6.63 10.14
CA ARG A 127 -7.65 -7.83 10.91
C ARG A 127 -6.38 -7.60 11.74
N GLY A 128 -6.52 -7.65 13.06
CA GLY A 128 -5.43 -7.53 14.03
C GLY A 128 -5.38 -6.19 14.74
N ALA A 129 -4.41 -6.02 15.63
CA ALA A 129 -4.10 -4.76 16.32
C ALA A 129 -2.61 -4.75 16.67
N GLY A 130 -1.95 -3.58 16.60
CA GLY A 130 -0.55 -3.41 17.00
C GLY A 130 0.51 -4.07 16.10
N ALA A 131 0.13 -4.66 14.97
CA ALA A 131 1.09 -5.26 14.03
C ALA A 131 2.07 -4.22 13.48
N HIS A 132 3.35 -4.58 13.36
CA HIS A 132 4.45 -3.69 12.94
C HIS A 132 4.73 -2.51 13.90
N ALA A 133 4.35 -2.61 15.18
CA ALA A 133 4.66 -1.61 16.20
C ALA A 133 5.27 -2.23 17.46
N PRO A 134 6.11 -1.50 18.21
CA PRO A 134 6.49 -1.90 19.57
C PRO A 134 5.25 -2.12 20.44
N GLY A 135 5.17 -3.26 21.12
CA GLY A 135 3.97 -3.68 21.85
C GLY A 135 3.01 -4.59 21.05
N GLU A 136 3.40 -5.05 19.85
CA GLU A 136 2.71 -6.15 19.17
C GLU A 136 2.54 -7.35 20.13
N SER A 137 1.31 -7.86 20.22
CA SER A 137 0.94 -8.89 21.18
C SER A 137 -0.04 -9.88 20.57
N VAL A 138 0.00 -11.13 21.05
CA VAL A 138 -0.86 -12.22 20.56
C VAL A 138 -1.63 -12.88 21.69
N ASP A 139 -2.93 -13.05 21.48
CA ASP A 139 -3.82 -13.83 22.34
C ASP A 139 -3.45 -15.33 22.18
N VAL A 140 -2.81 -15.90 23.22
CA VAL A 140 -2.34 -17.28 23.23
C VAL A 140 -3.48 -18.32 23.16
N GLU A 141 -4.70 -17.97 23.59
CA GLU A 141 -5.85 -18.85 23.42
C GLU A 141 -6.33 -18.88 21.97
N ARG A 142 -6.24 -17.74 21.25
CA ARG A 142 -6.52 -17.72 19.80
C ARG A 142 -5.61 -18.67 19.06
N ILE A 143 -4.34 -18.87 19.46
CA ILE A 143 -3.43 -19.82 18.79
C ILE A 143 -4.07 -21.22 18.72
N ARG A 144 -4.62 -21.73 19.83
CA ARG A 144 -5.31 -23.04 19.85
C ARG A 144 -6.54 -23.06 18.95
N ARG A 145 -7.34 -22.00 18.94
CA ARG A 145 -8.52 -21.85 18.06
C ARG A 145 -8.11 -21.83 16.57
N GLN A 146 -7.10 -21.04 16.21
CA GLN A 146 -6.58 -20.98 14.83
C GLN A 146 -5.96 -22.30 14.38
N ALA A 147 -5.24 -23.02 15.24
CA ALA A 147 -4.69 -24.34 14.94
C ALA A 147 -5.80 -25.36 14.62
N LYS A 148 -6.88 -25.40 15.42
CA LYS A 148 -8.06 -26.24 15.13
C LYS A 148 -8.68 -25.90 13.78
N ARG A 149 -8.84 -24.62 13.45
CA ARG A 149 -9.34 -24.19 12.13
C ARG A 149 -8.41 -24.58 10.98
N ALA A 150 -7.10 -24.42 11.16
CA ALA A 150 -6.11 -24.78 10.13
C ALA A 150 -6.14 -26.28 9.83
N ALA A 151 -6.17 -27.15 10.85
CA ALA A 151 -6.32 -28.59 10.67
C ALA A 151 -7.63 -28.96 9.95
N LEU A 152 -8.75 -28.31 10.30
CA LEU A 152 -10.06 -28.49 9.65
C LEU A 152 -10.09 -28.01 8.19
N LEU A 153 -9.28 -27.01 7.83
CA LEU A 153 -9.13 -26.52 6.47
C LEU A 153 -8.26 -27.47 5.63
N ILE A 154 -7.09 -27.87 6.15
CA ILE A 154 -6.19 -28.83 5.50
C ILE A 154 -6.94 -30.13 5.19
N ARG A 155 -7.71 -30.65 6.15
CA ARG A 155 -8.54 -31.84 5.96
C ARG A 155 -9.56 -31.70 4.83
N ARG A 156 -10.15 -30.52 4.62
CA ARG A 156 -11.12 -30.25 3.53
C ARG A 156 -10.46 -30.08 2.16
N LEU A 157 -9.20 -29.63 2.12
CA LEU A 157 -8.43 -29.45 0.89
C LEU A 157 -7.78 -30.75 0.40
N ALA A 158 -7.71 -31.78 1.26
CA ALA A 158 -7.19 -33.11 0.97
C ALA A 158 -8.28 -34.15 0.63
N GLN A 159 -9.50 -33.69 0.31
CA GLN A 159 -10.68 -34.48 -0.08
C GLN A 159 -11.11 -34.10 -1.49
#